data_AF-A0A958G3R7-F1
#
_entry.id   AF-A0A958G3R7-F1
#
_cell.length_a   1.000
_cell.length_b   1.000
_cell.length_c   1.000
_cell.angle_alpha   90.00
_cell.angle_beta   90.00
_cell.angle_gamma   90.00
#
_symmetry.space_group_name_H-M   'P 1'
#
loop_
_entity.id
_entity.type
_entity.pdbx_description
1 polymer ?
#
loop_
_entity_poly.entity_id
_entity_poly.type
_entity_poly.pdbx_seq_one_letter_code
_entity_poly.pdbx_strand_id
1 'polypeptide(L)'
;ACPRPVFEIYQDWQRELERQPVEFLGRRFGALMEEARGVLAAFLSTGQENLFYTTNATTALNIVARSLPLGPGDEILSNDHEYGALDQTWEFVCSKRGCRYVRPTISLPIRSAEEVIETIWQGVSE
;
A
#
# COMPACT_ATOMS: atom_id res chain seq x y z
N ALA A 1 10.00 -19.42 -6.54
CA ALA A 1 9.02 -18.98 -5.52
C ALA A 1 9.65 -18.06 -4.47
N CYS A 2 10.82 -18.36 -3.91
CA CYS A 2 11.63 -17.41 -3.12
C CYS A 2 13.13 -17.73 -3.35
N PRO A 3 14.04 -16.74 -3.49
CA PRO A 3 15.47 -17.02 -3.59
C PRO A 3 15.96 -17.78 -2.35
N ARG A 4 16.80 -18.80 -2.55
CA ARG A 4 17.36 -19.62 -1.46
C ARG A 4 17.87 -18.83 -0.24
N PRO A 5 18.72 -17.78 -0.40
CA PRO A 5 19.23 -17.05 0.76
C PRO A 5 18.12 -16.35 1.57
N VAL A 6 17.04 -15.91 0.93
CA VAL A 6 15.90 -15.29 1.63
C VAL A 6 15.10 -16.34 2.39
N PHE A 7 14.90 -17.51 1.79
CA PHE A 7 14.14 -18.60 2.41
C PHE A 7 14.85 -19.23 3.62
N GLU A 8 16.19 -19.27 3.60
CA GLU A 8 17.00 -19.73 4.73
C GLU A 8 16.83 -18.79 5.94
N ILE A 9 17.02 -17.48 5.74
CA ILE A 9 16.83 -16.46 6.80
C ILE A 9 15.39 -16.44 7.32
N TYR A 10 14.40 -16.59 6.44
CA TYR A 10 13.00 -16.69 6.86
C TYR A 10 12.77 -17.85 7.84
N GLN A 11 13.30 -19.03 7.55
CA GLN A 11 13.17 -20.18 8.46
C GLN A 11 13.94 -20.00 9.77
N ASP A 12 15.09 -19.33 9.73
CA ASP A 12 15.87 -19.04 10.94
C ASP A 12 15.11 -18.14 11.91
N TRP A 13 14.42 -17.11 11.41
CA TRP A 13 13.54 -16.27 12.22
C TRP A 13 12.38 -17.06 12.84
N GLN A 14 11.80 -18.01 12.11
CA GLN A 14 10.77 -18.89 12.66
C GLN A 14 11.32 -19.75 13.80
N ARG A 15 12.48 -20.38 13.62
CA ARG A 15 13.13 -21.19 14.69
C ARG A 15 13.47 -20.33 15.89
N GLU A 16 13.93 -19.11 15.68
CA GLU A 16 14.27 -18.20 16.75
C GLU A 16 13.05 -17.76 17.56
N LEU A 17 11.95 -17.41 16.87
CA LEU A 17 10.67 -17.12 17.51
C LEU A 17 10.22 -18.29 18.38
N GLU A 18 10.23 -19.52 17.85
CA GLU A 18 9.79 -20.73 18.57
C GLU A 18 10.70 -21.08 19.76
N ARG A 19 11.98 -20.68 19.72
CA ARG A 19 12.94 -20.98 20.80
C ARG A 19 12.57 -20.27 22.10
N GLN A 20 12.22 -18.98 22.04
CA GLN A 20 11.80 -18.17 23.20
C GLN A 20 10.79 -17.08 22.80
N PRO A 21 9.51 -17.42 22.56
CA PRO A 21 8.53 -16.50 21.98
C PRO A 21 8.30 -15.22 22.81
N VAL A 22 8.29 -15.34 24.14
CA VAL A 22 8.06 -14.21 25.05
C VAL A 22 9.20 -13.19 24.99
N GLU A 23 10.44 -13.68 24.91
CA GLU A 23 11.63 -12.82 24.79
C GLU A 23 11.64 -12.15 23.42
N PHE A 24 11.42 -12.93 22.36
CA PHE A 24 11.40 -12.46 20.99
C PHE A 24 10.33 -11.38 20.76
N LEU A 25 9.06 -11.69 21.02
CA LEU A 25 7.93 -10.79 20.77
C LEU A 25 7.87 -9.63 21.77
N GLY A 26 8.19 -9.90 23.04
CA GLY A 26 8.03 -8.91 24.10
C GLY A 26 9.16 -7.91 24.23
N ARG A 27 10.38 -8.25 23.78
CA ARG A 27 11.57 -7.41 24.01
C ARG A 27 12.33 -7.04 22.74
N ARG A 28 12.47 -7.97 21.79
CA ARG A 28 13.33 -7.77 20.61
C ARG A 28 12.58 -7.30 19.38
N PHE A 29 11.34 -7.74 19.20
CA PHE A 29 10.57 -7.52 17.97
C PHE A 29 10.55 -6.05 17.54
N GLY A 30 10.35 -5.11 18.47
CA GLY A 30 10.34 -3.68 18.16
C GLY A 30 11.63 -3.19 17.49
N ALA A 31 12.79 -3.51 18.09
CA ALA A 31 14.10 -3.14 17.56
C ALA A 31 14.43 -3.86 16.24
N LEU A 32 14.08 -5.15 16.12
CA LEU A 32 14.26 -5.91 14.88
C LEU A 32 13.45 -5.31 13.72
N MET A 33 12.22 -4.89 13.99
CA MET A 33 11.36 -4.25 12.99
C MET A 33 11.84 -2.84 12.64
N GLU A 34 12.45 -2.11 13.59
CA GLU A 34 13.09 -0.82 13.33
C GLU A 34 14.30 -0.98 12.41
N GLU A 35 15.19 -1.93 12.71
CA GLU A 35 16.34 -2.26 11.85
C GLU A 35 15.90 -2.61 10.42
N ALA A 36 14.90 -3.47 10.28
CA ALA A 36 14.34 -3.83 8.98
C ALA A 36 13.80 -2.60 8.23
N ARG A 37 13.07 -1.70 8.92
CA ARG A 37 12.58 -0.44 8.32
C ARG A 37 13.74 0.45 7.88
N GLY A 38 14.81 0.55 8.66
CA GLY A 38 15.99 1.33 8.33
C GLY A 38 16.63 0.89 6.99
N VAL A 39 16.74 -0.43 6.77
CA VAL A 39 17.26 -0.98 5.51
C VAL A 39 16.35 -0.62 4.32
N LEU A 40 15.03 -0.77 4.49
CA LEU A 40 14.06 -0.44 3.43
C LEU A 40 14.02 1.07 3.16
N ALA A 41 14.10 1.90 4.19
CA ALA A 41 14.13 3.35 4.10
C ALA A 41 15.33 3.83 3.27
N ALA A 42 16.52 3.28 3.53
CA ALA A 42 17.71 3.55 2.75
C ALA A 42 17.53 3.15 1.27
N PHE A 43 16.94 1.99 1.00
CA PHE A 43 16.66 1.53 -0.37
C PHE A 43 15.70 2.49 -1.11
N LEU A 44 14.67 2.99 -0.43
CA LEU A 44 13.66 3.89 -0.99
C LEU A 44 14.04 5.38 -0.92
N SER A 45 15.20 5.72 -0.37
CA SER A 45 15.63 7.12 -0.15
C SER A 45 14.62 7.95 0.65
N THR A 46 14.05 7.37 1.71
CA THR A 46 13.10 8.03 2.63
C THR A 46 13.48 7.81 4.09
N GLY A 47 12.78 8.45 5.02
CA GLY A 47 12.89 8.20 6.45
C GLY A 47 12.14 6.94 6.89
N GLN A 48 12.66 6.23 7.90
CA GLN A 48 12.05 5.00 8.42
C GLN A 48 10.67 5.24 9.07
N GLU A 49 10.43 6.46 9.55
CA GLU A 49 9.16 6.94 10.09
C GLU A 49 8.05 7.07 9.03
N ASN A 50 8.41 7.14 7.75
CA ASN A 50 7.47 7.17 6.64
C ASN A 50 7.04 5.76 6.19
N LEU A 51 7.56 4.71 6.83
CA LEU A 51 7.34 3.32 6.44
C LEU A 51 6.60 2.54 7.54
N PHE A 52 5.66 1.70 7.10
CA PHE A 52 5.03 0.71 7.95
C PHE A 52 4.88 -0.60 7.18
N TYR A 53 4.96 -1.72 7.90
CA TYR A 53 4.80 -3.04 7.31
C TYR A 53 3.34 -3.50 7.41
N THR A 54 2.89 -4.15 6.34
CA THR A 54 1.59 -4.82 6.28
C THR A 54 1.76 -6.19 5.62
N THR A 55 0.74 -7.01 5.70
CA THR A 55 0.76 -8.37 5.14
C THR A 55 0.69 -8.39 3.61
N ASN A 56 0.15 -7.34 2.98
CA ASN A 56 0.04 -7.18 1.54
C ASN A 56 -0.44 -5.77 1.15
N ALA A 57 -0.36 -5.44 -0.14
CA ALA A 57 -0.79 -4.15 -0.70
C ALA A 57 -2.27 -3.85 -0.45
N THR A 58 -3.16 -4.84 -0.56
CA THR A 58 -4.60 -4.65 -0.32
C THR A 58 -4.90 -4.19 1.11
N THR A 59 -4.18 -4.74 2.09
CA THR A 59 -4.29 -4.36 3.50
C THR A 59 -3.75 -2.94 3.72
N ALA A 60 -2.60 -2.61 3.15
CA ALA A 60 -2.04 -1.25 3.20
C ALA A 60 -3.03 -0.21 2.65
N LEU A 61 -3.61 -0.46 1.47
CA LEU A 61 -4.56 0.50 0.89
C LEU A 61 -5.83 0.60 1.74
N ASN A 62 -6.36 -0.51 2.27
CA ASN A 62 -7.55 -0.46 3.11
C ASN A 62 -7.34 0.38 4.38
N ILE A 63 -6.14 0.35 4.96
CA ILE A 63 -5.78 1.20 6.11
C ILE A 63 -5.87 2.68 5.72
N VAL A 64 -5.29 3.07 4.58
CA VAL A 64 -5.31 4.46 4.08
C VAL A 64 -6.72 4.89 3.68
N ALA A 65 -7.40 4.11 2.84
CA ALA A 65 -8.73 4.46 2.32
C ALA A 65 -9.77 4.66 3.44
N ARG A 66 -9.65 3.91 4.54
CA ARG A 66 -10.57 4.01 5.69
C ARG A 66 -10.18 5.10 6.70
N SER A 67 -8.94 5.59 6.68
CA SER A 67 -8.48 6.67 7.56
C SER A 67 -8.77 8.06 7.01
N LEU A 68 -8.98 8.18 5.70
CA LEU A 68 -9.33 9.46 5.07
C LEU A 68 -10.73 9.94 5.53
N PRO A 69 -10.89 11.23 5.87
CA PRO A 69 -12.14 11.80 6.37
C PRO A 69 -13.13 12.11 5.24
N LEU A 70 -13.40 11.14 4.36
CA LEU A 70 -14.25 11.32 3.17
C LEU A 70 -15.74 11.43 3.55
N GLY A 71 -16.47 12.25 2.80
CA GLY A 71 -17.90 12.46 2.92
C GLY A 71 -18.59 12.83 1.60
N PRO A 72 -19.89 13.20 1.66
CA PRO A 72 -20.64 13.66 0.50
C PRO A 72 -19.99 14.90 -0.13
N GLY A 73 -19.82 14.87 -1.45
CA GLY A 73 -19.15 15.93 -2.21
C GLY A 73 -17.67 15.67 -2.48
N ASP A 74 -17.03 14.77 -1.73
CA ASP A 74 -15.63 14.39 -1.98
C ASP A 74 -15.52 13.41 -3.14
N GLU A 75 -14.39 13.48 -3.85
CA GLU A 75 -14.08 12.61 -4.98
C GLU A 75 -12.73 11.91 -4.80
N ILE A 76 -12.71 10.61 -5.11
CA ILE A 76 -11.48 9.84 -5.27
C ILE A 76 -11.26 9.68 -6.77
N LEU A 77 -10.12 10.15 -7.26
CA LEU A 77 -9.73 10.05 -8.66
C LEU A 77 -8.65 8.98 -8.84
N SER A 78 -8.87 8.06 -9.78
CA SER A 78 -7.87 7.05 -10.22
C SER A 78 -7.96 6.90 -11.76
N ASN A 79 -7.85 5.70 -12.31
CA ASN A 79 -7.98 5.36 -13.73
C ASN A 79 -8.49 3.91 -13.89
N ASP A 80 -8.80 3.48 -15.11
CA ASP A 80 -9.35 2.14 -15.41
C ASP A 80 -8.30 1.02 -15.59
N HIS A 81 -7.03 1.28 -15.26
CA HIS A 81 -5.95 0.28 -15.23
C HIS A 81 -5.57 -0.12 -13.80
N GLU A 82 -6.35 0.32 -12.80
CA GLU A 82 -6.11 0.03 -11.39
C GLU A 82 -6.25 -1.48 -11.09
N TYR A 83 -5.54 -1.95 -10.06
CA TYR A 83 -5.72 -3.32 -9.58
C TYR A 83 -7.12 -3.49 -8.97
N GLY A 84 -7.92 -4.43 -9.47
CA GLY A 84 -9.35 -4.54 -9.12
C GLY A 84 -9.70 -4.72 -7.64
N ALA A 85 -8.77 -5.14 -6.77
CA ALA A 85 -9.03 -5.12 -5.32
C ALA A 85 -9.07 -3.70 -4.74
N LEU A 86 -8.37 -2.76 -5.36
CA LEU A 86 -8.36 -1.35 -4.99
C LEU A 86 -9.64 -0.68 -5.50
N ASP A 87 -10.12 -1.02 -6.70
CA ASP A 87 -11.44 -0.59 -7.18
C ASP A 87 -12.54 -0.96 -6.17
N GLN A 88 -12.59 -2.23 -5.78
CA GLN A 88 -13.56 -2.72 -4.79
C GLN A 88 -13.43 -1.99 -3.45
N THR A 89 -12.21 -1.63 -3.05
CA THR A 89 -11.98 -0.90 -1.81
C THR A 89 -12.56 0.51 -1.89
N TRP A 90 -12.31 1.24 -2.97
CA TRP A 90 -12.84 2.60 -3.17
C TRP A 90 -14.35 2.62 -3.35
N GLU A 91 -14.90 1.70 -4.14
CA GLU A 91 -16.35 1.55 -4.30
C GLU A 91 -17.02 1.26 -2.95
N PHE A 92 -16.45 0.34 -2.16
CA PHE A 92 -16.96 0.07 -0.81
C PHE A 92 -16.91 1.31 0.07
N VAL A 93 -15.76 2.00 0.15
CA VAL A 93 -15.60 3.19 1.00
C VAL A 93 -16.58 4.28 0.59
N CYS A 94 -16.69 4.59 -0.70
CA CYS A 94 -17.61 5.61 -1.18
C CYS A 94 -19.09 5.22 -1.02
N SER A 95 -19.46 3.94 -1.16
CA SER A 95 -20.80 3.48 -0.82
C SER A 95 -21.18 3.72 0.66
N LYS A 96 -20.19 3.73 1.56
CA LYS A 96 -20.39 3.93 3.01
C LYS A 96 -20.30 5.39 3.43
N ARG A 97 -19.47 6.19 2.75
CA ARG A 97 -19.16 7.59 3.12
C ARG A 97 -19.94 8.62 2.31
N GLY A 98 -20.50 8.23 1.16
CA GLY A 98 -21.19 9.14 0.25
C GLY A 98 -20.27 9.93 -0.69
N CYS A 99 -18.96 9.66 -0.70
CA CYS A 99 -18.04 10.19 -1.71
C CYS A 99 -18.30 9.57 -3.09
N ARG A 100 -17.65 10.11 -4.12
CA ARG A 100 -17.67 9.58 -5.48
C ARG A 100 -16.33 8.96 -5.84
N TYR A 101 -16.34 7.82 -6.51
CA TYR A 101 -15.13 7.24 -7.09
C TYR A 101 -15.14 7.43 -8.60
N VAL A 102 -14.17 8.19 -9.12
CA VAL A 102 -14.05 8.63 -10.51
C VAL A 102 -12.86 7.93 -11.18
N ARG A 103 -13.11 7.32 -12.34
CA ARG A 103 -12.13 6.55 -13.11
C ARG A 103 -12.20 6.91 -14.59
N PRO A 104 -11.43 7.90 -15.06
CA PRO A 104 -11.29 8.17 -16.48
C PRO A 104 -10.69 6.98 -17.21
N THR A 105 -11.15 6.73 -18.44
CA THR A 105 -10.62 5.66 -19.29
C THR A 105 -9.37 6.11 -20.02
N ILE A 106 -8.25 5.41 -19.79
CA ILE A 106 -7.02 5.61 -20.55
C ILE A 106 -7.09 4.75 -21.81
N SER A 107 -7.27 5.41 -22.95
CA SER A 107 -7.42 4.76 -24.25
C SER A 107 -6.11 4.13 -24.72
N LEU A 108 -6.21 2.95 -25.33
CA LEU A 108 -5.08 2.23 -25.93
C LEU A 108 -5.09 2.35 -27.46
N PRO A 109 -3.92 2.40 -28.14
CA PRO A 109 -2.58 2.37 -27.55
C PRO A 109 -2.17 3.72 -26.95
N ILE A 110 -1.45 3.69 -25.83
CA ILE A 110 -0.86 4.91 -25.23
C ILE A 110 0.23 5.43 -26.17
N ARG A 111 0.14 6.70 -26.59
CA ARG A 111 1.08 7.30 -27.54
C ARG A 111 2.16 8.11 -26.85
N SER A 112 1.87 8.69 -25.69
CA SER A 112 2.85 9.40 -24.86
C SER A 112 2.43 9.43 -23.39
N ALA A 113 3.35 9.85 -22.50
CA ALA A 113 3.03 10.03 -21.08
C ALA A 113 2.08 11.22 -20.85
N GLU A 114 2.20 12.28 -21.65
CA GLU A 114 1.38 13.48 -21.58
C GLU A 114 -0.10 13.15 -21.84
N GLU A 115 -0.39 12.25 -22.77
CA GLU A 115 -1.76 11.79 -23.04
C GLU A 115 -2.42 11.17 -21.79
N VAL A 116 -1.66 10.37 -21.03
CA VAL A 116 -2.13 9.75 -19.79
C VAL A 116 -2.35 10.81 -18.72
N ILE A 117 -1.41 11.74 -18.57
CA ILE A 117 -1.47 12.82 -17.59
C ILE A 117 -2.70 13.69 -17.83
N GLU A 118 -2.93 14.13 -19.07
CA GLU A 118 -4.09 14.96 -19.44
C GLU A 118 -5.41 14.22 -19.21
N THR A 119 -5.47 12.92 -19.54
CA THR A 119 -6.67 12.09 -19.30
C THR A 119 -7.02 12.03 -17.81
N ILE A 120 -6.02 11.87 -16.93
CA ILE A 120 -6.24 11.86 -15.48
C ILE A 120 -6.59 13.28 -15.01
N TRP A 121 -5.90 14.30 -15.49
CA TRP A 121 -6.08 15.69 -15.06
C TRP A 121 -7.48 16.24 -15.37
N GLN A 122 -8.10 15.80 -16.47
CA GLN A 122 -9.50 16.12 -16.80
C GLN A 122 -10.52 15.63 -15.75
N GLY A 123 -10.13 14.68 -14.90
CA GLY A 123 -10.95 14.19 -13.79
C GLY A 123 -10.84 15.02 -12.51
N VAL A 124 -9.95 16.02 -12.44
CA VAL A 124 -9.80 16.90 -11.27
C VAL A 124 -10.90 17.95 -11.28
N SER A 125 -11.68 18.01 -10.21
CA SER A 125 -12.75 19.00 -9.95
C SER A 125 -12.28 20.08 -8.95
N GLU A 126 -12.90 21.27 -8.99
CA GLU A 126 -12.68 22.38 -8.04
C GLU A 126 -13.30 22.12 -6.66
#